data_AF-A0A9W5YZF8-F1
#
_entry.id   AF-A0A9W5YZF8-F1
#
_cell.length_a   1.000
_cell.length_b   1.000
_cell.length_c   1.000
_cell.angle_alpha   90.00
_cell.angle_beta   90.00
_cell.angle_gamma   90.00
#
_symmetry.space_group_name_H-M   'P 1'
#
loop_
_entity.id
_entity.type
_entity.pdbx_description
1 polymer ?
#
loop_
_entity_poly.entity_id
_entity_poly.type
_entity_poly.pdbx_seq_one_letter_code
_entity_poly.pdbx_strand_id
1 'polypeptide(L)'
;MDVSSLDFISCITESETSSIFRATYQGRLCLLKVYHTIEKQPWHPTYREIDPFICESTAYARLKERGLCQQGIVPDFYGVIEQIDPMQCQPHLNKVLEDKLRPNAILLEFISDMKGINLQKYTEDRAAALLSIIQTIHDAGICHGDPYPRNMAVQPETGRVLWIDFDHAQTFPVGPITERQRGWMEDDTLMAAELFEFLAKDVKLGKLEHAWGYYYHFS
;
A
#
# COMPACT_ATOMS: atom_id res chain seq x y z
N MET A 1 -6.56 12.02 14.44
CA MET A 1 -6.61 11.12 15.63
C MET A 1 -5.45 11.46 16.55
N ASP A 2 -5.44 10.96 17.78
CA ASP A 2 -4.31 11.08 18.69
C ASP A 2 -3.71 9.70 18.98
N VAL A 3 -2.39 9.60 19.05
CA VAL A 3 -1.67 8.36 19.33
C VAL A 3 -2.01 7.79 20.71
N SER A 4 -2.38 8.65 21.67
CA SER A 4 -2.81 8.24 23.01
C SER A 4 -4.08 7.39 23.04
N SER A 5 -4.85 7.41 21.95
CA SER A 5 -6.06 6.61 21.79
C SER A 5 -5.83 5.22 21.19
N LEU A 6 -4.56 4.87 20.94
CA LEU A 6 -4.14 3.57 20.42
C LEU A 6 -3.48 2.74 21.51
N ASP A 7 -3.81 1.44 21.52
CA ASP A 7 -3.00 0.46 22.24
C ASP A 7 -2.18 -0.34 21.23
N PHE A 8 -0.85 -0.25 21.33
CA PHE A 8 0.06 -1.07 20.54
C PHE A 8 -0.02 -2.54 21.00
N ILE A 9 -0.16 -3.47 20.06
CA ILE A 9 -0.18 -4.91 20.36
C ILE A 9 1.16 -5.55 20.02
N SER A 10 1.61 -5.41 18.77
CA SER A 10 2.84 -6.05 18.29
C SER A 10 3.38 -5.36 17.05
N CYS A 11 4.71 -5.31 16.91
CA CYS A 11 5.33 -4.94 15.65
C CYS A 11 5.22 -6.11 14.65
N ILE A 12 4.80 -5.81 13.42
CA ILE A 12 4.68 -6.78 12.32
C ILE A 12 5.95 -6.76 11.48
N THR A 13 6.38 -5.56 11.08
CA THR A 13 7.54 -5.34 10.20
C THR A 13 8.13 -3.98 10.51
N GLU A 14 9.45 -3.86 10.41
CA GLU A 14 10.15 -2.58 10.38
C GLU A 14 11.08 -2.54 9.17
N SER A 15 11.00 -1.47 8.39
CA SER A 15 11.89 -1.18 7.27
C SER A 15 12.67 0.12 7.53
N GLU A 16 13.47 0.57 6.57
CA GLU A 16 14.14 1.87 6.64
C GLU A 16 13.16 3.05 6.42
N THR A 17 11.97 2.78 5.88
CA THR A 17 10.98 3.81 5.51
C THR A 17 9.77 3.84 6.43
N SER A 18 9.42 2.72 7.06
CA SER A 18 8.28 2.66 7.99
C SER A 18 8.35 1.50 8.98
N SER A 19 7.53 1.58 10.01
CA SER A 19 7.27 0.52 10.97
C SER A 19 5.77 0.22 11.02
N ILE A 20 5.40 -1.05 10.88
CA ILE A 20 4.01 -1.52 10.82
C ILE A 20 3.68 -2.25 12.11
N PHE A 21 2.62 -1.81 12.78
CA PHE A 21 2.15 -2.37 14.03
C PHE A 21 0.73 -2.89 13.89
N ARG A 22 0.46 -3.96 14.63
CA ARG A 22 -0.90 -4.30 15.04
C ARG A 22 -1.24 -3.44 16.26
N ALA A 23 -2.39 -2.79 16.24
CA ALA A 23 -2.86 -1.94 17.34
C ALA A 23 -4.39 -2.06 17.52
N THR A 24 -4.91 -1.57 18.64
CA THR A 24 -6.34 -1.34 18.84
C THR A 24 -6.66 0.13 18.87
N TYR A 25 -7.74 0.52 18.19
CA TYR A 25 -8.31 1.85 18.22
C TYR A 25 -9.80 1.73 18.53
N GLN A 26 -10.26 2.34 19.62
CA GLN A 26 -11.67 2.28 20.06
C GLN A 26 -12.21 0.83 20.14
N GLY A 27 -11.38 -0.11 20.61
CA GLY A 27 -11.72 -1.53 20.72
C GLY A 27 -11.71 -2.31 19.39
N ARG A 28 -11.40 -1.66 18.26
CA ARG A 28 -11.25 -2.31 16.95
C ARG A 28 -9.78 -2.61 16.67
N LEU A 29 -9.53 -3.79 16.11
CA LEU A 29 -8.19 -4.15 15.65
C LEU A 29 -7.83 -3.44 14.33
N CYS A 30 -6.66 -2.82 14.30
CA CYS A 30 -6.19 -1.97 13.22
C CYS A 30 -4.72 -2.26 12.88
N LEU A 31 -4.33 -1.85 11.68
CA LEU A 31 -2.94 -1.77 11.25
C LEU A 31 -2.50 -0.31 11.34
N LEU A 32 -1.45 -0.04 12.09
CA LEU A 32 -0.83 1.28 12.20
C LEU A 32 0.49 1.23 11.43
N LYS A 33 0.62 2.04 10.38
CA LYS A 33 1.89 2.21 9.65
C LYS A 33 2.46 3.59 10.02
N VAL A 34 3.63 3.59 10.65
CA VAL A 34 4.36 4.78 11.13
C VAL A 34 5.54 5.01 10.20
N TYR A 35 5.70 6.21 9.68
CA TYR A 35 6.71 6.51 8.65
C TYR A 35 7.91 7.24 9.24
N HIS A 36 9.09 6.89 8.74
CA HIS A 36 10.27 7.73 8.89
C HIS A 36 10.07 8.97 8.02
N THR A 37 10.09 10.15 8.65
CA THR A 37 9.75 11.39 7.94
C THR A 37 10.95 11.88 7.13
N ILE A 38 10.72 12.16 5.84
CA ILE A 38 11.77 12.58 4.92
C ILE A 38 11.89 14.10 4.92
N GLU A 39 13.11 14.61 5.09
CA GLU A 39 13.41 16.01 4.84
C GLU A 39 13.60 16.23 3.33
N LYS A 40 12.70 17.00 2.71
CA LYS A 40 12.75 17.24 1.26
C LYS A 40 14.03 17.97 0.85
N GLN A 41 14.80 17.35 -0.02
CA GLN A 41 16.08 17.85 -0.54
C GLN A 41 15.93 18.48 -1.93
N PRO A 42 16.82 19.40 -2.34
CA PRO A 42 16.73 20.08 -3.64
C PRO A 42 16.83 19.18 -4.87
N TRP A 43 17.47 18.01 -4.74
CA TRP A 43 17.60 17.04 -5.84
C TRP A 43 16.39 16.10 -5.96
N HIS A 44 15.42 16.18 -5.04
CA HIS A 44 14.20 15.40 -5.17
C HIS A 44 13.35 15.89 -6.34
N PRO A 45 12.68 14.97 -7.06
CA PRO A 45 11.86 15.32 -8.19
C PRO A 45 10.73 16.29 -7.79
N THR A 46 10.48 17.27 -8.64
CA THR A 46 9.38 18.24 -8.45
C THR A 46 8.08 17.80 -9.10
N TYR A 47 8.13 16.75 -9.92
CA TYR A 47 7.00 16.27 -10.73
C TYR A 47 6.21 15.13 -10.07
N ARG A 48 6.64 14.64 -8.90
CA ARG A 48 5.96 13.59 -8.13
C ARG A 48 6.12 13.84 -6.64
N GLU A 49 5.19 13.33 -5.85
CA GLU A 49 5.35 13.23 -4.40
C GLU A 49 6.35 12.11 -4.07
N ILE A 50 7.17 12.35 -3.07
CA ILE A 50 8.23 11.44 -2.61
C ILE A 50 8.08 11.07 -1.14
N ASP A 51 7.26 11.78 -0.37
CA ASP A 51 6.99 11.47 1.01
C ASP A 51 5.98 10.30 1.08
N PRO A 52 6.40 9.11 1.57
CA PRO A 52 5.55 7.93 1.69
C PRO A 52 4.24 8.18 2.43
N PHE A 53 4.29 8.99 3.51
CA PHE A 53 3.12 9.30 4.31
C PHE A 53 2.13 10.13 3.49
N ILE A 54 2.61 11.13 2.75
CA ILE A 54 1.74 11.97 1.90
C ILE A 54 1.16 11.16 0.75
N CYS A 55 1.97 10.35 0.06
CA CYS A 55 1.50 9.45 -0.99
C CYS A 55 0.35 8.57 -0.51
N GLU A 56 0.60 7.82 0.57
CA GLU A 56 -0.32 6.79 1.03
C GLU A 56 -1.58 7.38 1.68
N SER A 57 -1.42 8.41 2.53
CA SER A 57 -2.57 9.06 3.19
C SER A 57 -3.48 9.78 2.19
N THR A 58 -2.92 10.44 1.18
CA THR A 58 -3.70 11.14 0.16
C THR A 58 -4.44 10.15 -0.75
N ALA A 59 -3.78 9.04 -1.12
CA ALA A 59 -4.40 7.96 -1.88
C ALA A 59 -5.59 7.37 -1.10
N TYR A 60 -5.39 6.93 0.14
CA TYR A 60 -6.46 6.34 0.95
C TYR A 60 -7.59 7.31 1.27
N ALA A 61 -7.29 8.59 1.51
CA ALA A 61 -8.33 9.62 1.68
C ALA A 61 -9.24 9.67 0.45
N ARG A 62 -8.68 9.64 -0.75
CA ARG A 62 -9.46 9.62 -1.98
C ARG A 62 -10.16 8.29 -2.24
N LEU A 63 -9.50 7.15 -2.02
CA LEU A 63 -10.12 5.84 -2.15
C LEU A 63 -11.38 5.74 -1.26
N LYS A 64 -11.29 6.27 -0.04
CA LYS A 64 -12.42 6.35 0.89
C LYS A 64 -13.51 7.32 0.43
N GLU A 65 -13.14 8.51 -0.05
CA GLU A 65 -14.08 9.49 -0.62
C GLU A 65 -14.87 8.89 -1.80
N ARG A 66 -14.20 8.10 -2.64
CA ARG A 66 -14.78 7.45 -3.83
C ARG A 66 -15.51 6.15 -3.52
N GLY A 67 -15.56 5.71 -2.26
CA GLY A 67 -16.32 4.55 -1.83
C GLY A 67 -15.61 3.20 -2.02
N LEU A 68 -14.32 3.17 -2.37
CA LEU A 68 -13.59 1.95 -2.68
C LEU A 68 -13.23 1.14 -1.42
N CYS A 69 -13.00 1.82 -0.29
CA CYS A 69 -12.86 1.17 1.02
C CYS A 69 -14.11 0.36 1.39
N GLN A 70 -15.31 0.94 1.20
CA GLN A 70 -16.58 0.29 1.53
C GLN A 70 -16.91 -0.88 0.61
N GLN A 71 -16.42 -0.85 -0.63
CA GLN A 71 -16.51 -1.99 -1.57
C GLN A 71 -15.59 -3.14 -1.19
N GLY A 72 -14.63 -2.92 -0.28
CA GLY A 72 -13.69 -3.94 0.20
C GLY A 72 -12.58 -4.29 -0.79
N ILE A 73 -12.38 -3.50 -1.85
CA ILE A 73 -11.32 -3.74 -2.86
C ILE A 73 -9.95 -3.17 -2.46
N VAL A 74 -9.93 -2.34 -1.43
CA VAL A 74 -8.75 -1.84 -0.70
C VAL A 74 -9.06 -1.90 0.80
N PRO A 75 -8.06 -1.83 1.70
CA PRO A 75 -8.29 -1.73 3.13
C PRO A 75 -9.13 -0.49 3.50
N ASP A 76 -9.98 -0.58 4.52
CA ASP A 76 -10.63 0.61 5.08
C ASP A 76 -9.61 1.55 5.73
N PHE A 77 -9.81 2.86 5.55
CA PHE A 77 -8.92 3.90 6.04
C PHE A 77 -9.54 4.64 7.22
N TYR A 78 -8.97 4.48 8.41
CA TYR A 78 -9.51 5.11 9.62
C TYR A 78 -9.02 6.55 9.80
N GLY A 79 -7.88 6.90 9.19
CA GLY A 79 -7.38 8.26 9.12
C GLY A 79 -5.89 8.35 9.45
N VAL A 80 -5.45 9.55 9.80
CA VAL A 80 -4.03 9.88 10.06
C VAL A 80 -3.79 10.32 11.51
N ILE A 81 -2.54 10.15 11.92
CA ILE A 81 -1.97 10.72 13.14
C ILE A 81 -0.66 11.41 12.73
N GLU A 82 -0.57 12.71 12.98
CA GLU A 82 0.57 13.51 12.55
C GLU A 82 1.39 13.97 13.75
N GLN A 83 2.68 14.19 13.54
CA GLN A 83 3.60 14.77 14.52
C GLN A 83 3.62 14.00 15.85
N ILE A 84 3.66 12.67 15.77
CA ILE A 84 3.68 11.78 16.93
C ILE A 84 4.93 12.07 17.75
N ASP A 85 4.78 12.16 19.08
CA ASP A 85 5.91 12.20 20.01
C ASP A 85 6.39 10.77 20.29
N PRO A 86 7.53 10.31 19.74
CA PRO A 86 7.96 8.91 19.87
C PRO A 86 8.29 8.55 21.33
N MET A 87 8.64 9.55 22.16
CA MET A 87 8.92 9.35 23.58
C MET A 87 7.70 8.84 24.35
N GLN A 88 6.50 9.20 23.93
CA GLN A 88 5.24 8.76 24.56
C GLN A 88 4.84 7.35 24.16
N CYS A 89 5.45 6.81 23.10
CA CYS A 89 5.10 5.52 22.51
C CYS A 89 6.20 4.46 22.71
N GLN A 90 7.11 4.68 23.65
CA GLN A 90 8.14 3.69 23.97
C GLN A 90 7.51 2.42 24.59
N PRO A 91 8.03 1.22 24.29
CA PRO A 91 9.22 0.97 23.45
C PRO A 91 8.91 0.87 21.95
N HIS A 92 7.65 0.99 21.53
CA HIS A 92 7.21 0.67 20.17
C HIS A 92 7.81 1.56 19.09
N LEU A 93 8.03 2.85 19.39
CA LEU A 93 8.57 3.82 18.42
C LEU A 93 10.06 4.13 18.64
N ASN A 94 10.83 3.20 19.21
CA ASN A 94 12.25 3.43 19.46
C ASN A 94 13.06 3.68 18.18
N LYS A 95 12.69 3.07 17.05
CA LYS A 95 13.41 3.18 15.78
C LYS A 95 13.39 4.58 15.17
N VAL A 96 12.36 5.36 15.47
CA VAL A 96 12.15 6.73 14.99
C VAL A 96 12.56 7.78 16.04
N LEU A 97 13.15 7.39 17.17
CA LEU A 97 13.63 8.32 18.20
C LEU A 97 14.76 9.22 17.71
N GLU A 98 15.61 8.70 16.83
CA GLU A 98 16.76 9.41 16.28
C GLU A 98 16.43 10.17 14.99
N ASP A 99 15.21 10.03 14.47
CA ASP A 99 14.74 10.79 13.31
C ASP A 99 14.72 12.28 13.65
N LYS A 100 15.17 13.10 12.70
CA LYS A 100 15.18 14.56 12.87
C LYS A 100 13.78 15.16 13.00
N LEU A 101 12.81 14.52 12.37
CA LEU A 101 11.43 14.98 12.23
C LEU A 101 10.51 13.99 12.93
N ARG A 102 9.42 14.51 13.51
CA ARG A 102 8.42 13.66 14.16
C ARG A 102 7.70 12.80 13.12
N PRO A 103 7.52 11.50 13.39
CA PRO A 103 6.86 10.60 12.48
C PRO A 103 5.36 10.92 12.37
N ASN A 104 4.82 10.62 11.20
CA ASN A 104 3.39 10.57 10.96
C ASN A 104 2.98 9.10 10.79
N ALA A 105 1.68 8.82 10.87
CA ALA A 105 1.15 7.49 10.73
C ALA A 105 -0.23 7.48 10.07
N ILE A 106 -0.53 6.38 9.40
CA ILE A 106 -1.89 6.05 8.95
C ILE A 106 -2.43 4.88 9.75
N LEU A 107 -3.75 4.86 9.91
CA LEU A 107 -4.48 3.77 10.55
C LEU A 107 -5.42 3.11 9.53
N LEU A 108 -5.23 1.81 9.31
CA LEU A 108 -5.92 1.00 8.31
C LEU A 108 -6.67 -0.19 8.95
N GLU A 109 -7.60 -0.76 8.19
CA GLU A 109 -8.20 -2.07 8.45
C GLU A 109 -7.10 -3.11 8.65
N PHE A 110 -7.17 -3.84 9.76
CA PHE A 110 -6.36 -5.05 9.91
C PHE A 110 -7.06 -6.23 9.23
N ILE A 111 -6.43 -6.77 8.18
CA ILE A 111 -6.93 -7.93 7.45
C ILE A 111 -6.11 -9.15 7.88
N SER A 112 -6.76 -10.11 8.53
CA SER A 112 -6.10 -11.35 8.98
C SER A 112 -5.81 -12.30 7.81
N ASP A 113 -4.67 -13.01 7.92
CA ASP A 113 -4.18 -14.01 6.97
C ASP A 113 -4.08 -13.54 5.51
N MET A 114 -3.76 -12.26 5.33
CA MET A 114 -3.47 -11.71 4.01
C MET A 114 -2.15 -12.27 3.48
N LYS A 115 -2.14 -12.74 2.22
CA LYS A 115 -0.95 -13.24 1.52
C LYS A 115 -0.79 -12.51 0.18
N GLY A 116 0.44 -12.21 -0.21
CA GLY A 116 0.72 -11.77 -1.57
C GLY A 116 0.34 -12.83 -2.59
N ILE A 117 -0.09 -12.39 -3.78
CA ILE A 117 -0.28 -13.28 -4.93
C ILE A 117 1.02 -14.02 -5.21
N ASN A 118 0.93 -15.31 -5.52
CA ASN A 118 2.06 -16.16 -5.86
C ASN A 118 1.57 -17.37 -6.65
N LEU A 119 2.49 -18.24 -7.05
CA LEU A 119 2.19 -19.45 -7.84
C LEU A 119 1.04 -20.29 -7.26
N GLN A 120 0.99 -20.48 -5.93
CA GLN A 120 -0.02 -21.31 -5.27
C GLN A 120 -1.37 -20.61 -5.10
N LYS A 121 -1.37 -19.27 -5.07
CA LYS A 121 -2.57 -18.46 -4.86
C LYS A 121 -3.11 -17.85 -6.15
N TYR A 122 -2.42 -18.04 -7.26
CA TYR A 122 -2.87 -17.61 -8.57
C TYR A 122 -4.10 -18.39 -9.03
N THR A 123 -5.06 -17.65 -9.57
CA THR A 123 -6.19 -18.15 -10.36
C THR A 123 -6.53 -17.05 -11.38
N GLU A 124 -7.08 -17.42 -12.54
CA GLU A 124 -7.51 -16.44 -13.55
C GLU A 124 -8.52 -15.42 -12.97
N ASP A 125 -9.46 -15.87 -12.13
CA ASP A 125 -10.45 -14.98 -11.49
C ASP A 125 -9.82 -13.92 -10.59
N ARG A 126 -8.85 -14.31 -9.74
CA ARG A 126 -8.11 -13.37 -8.89
C ARG A 126 -7.29 -12.37 -9.70
N ALA A 127 -6.65 -12.82 -10.78
CA ALA A 127 -5.90 -11.95 -11.66
C ALA A 127 -6.82 -10.93 -12.36
N ALA A 128 -7.94 -11.39 -12.90
CA ALA A 128 -8.95 -10.52 -13.51
C ALA A 128 -9.52 -9.51 -12.50
N ALA A 129 -9.79 -9.94 -11.26
CA ALA A 129 -10.25 -9.06 -10.20
C ALA A 129 -9.21 -7.99 -9.84
N LEU A 130 -7.93 -8.37 -9.66
CA LEU A 130 -6.87 -7.41 -9.37
C LEU A 130 -6.67 -6.40 -10.52
N LEU A 131 -6.77 -6.83 -11.78
CA LEU A 131 -6.72 -5.94 -12.95
C LEU A 131 -7.91 -4.97 -12.99
N SER A 132 -9.10 -5.44 -12.65
CA SER A 132 -10.28 -4.57 -12.58
C SER A 132 -10.17 -3.55 -11.44
N ILE A 133 -9.62 -3.95 -10.29
CA ILE A 133 -9.43 -3.07 -9.14
C ILE A 133 -8.41 -1.97 -9.47
N ILE A 134 -7.27 -2.29 -10.09
CA ILE A 134 -6.27 -1.26 -10.43
C ILE A 134 -6.81 -0.24 -11.43
N GLN A 135 -7.66 -0.66 -12.38
CA GLN A 135 -8.38 0.26 -13.27
C GLN A 135 -9.35 1.17 -12.49
N THR A 136 -10.06 0.62 -11.50
CA THR A 136 -10.95 1.42 -10.63
C THR A 136 -10.17 2.44 -9.80
N ILE A 137 -8.95 2.09 -9.37
CA ILE A 137 -8.02 3.02 -8.69
C ILE A 137 -7.58 4.14 -9.65
N HIS A 138 -7.28 3.80 -10.91
CA HIS A 138 -6.94 4.76 -11.96
C HIS A 138 -8.10 5.72 -12.27
N ASP A 139 -9.34 5.21 -12.33
CA ASP A 139 -10.55 6.01 -12.50
C ASP A 139 -10.80 6.97 -11.33
N ALA A 140 -10.33 6.61 -10.12
CA ALA A 140 -10.28 7.50 -8.98
C ALA A 140 -9.15 8.55 -9.06
N GLY A 141 -8.38 8.59 -10.14
CA GLY A 141 -7.30 9.57 -10.34
C GLY A 141 -6.06 9.28 -9.50
N ILE A 142 -5.80 8.01 -9.21
CA ILE A 142 -4.63 7.55 -8.44
C ILE A 142 -3.81 6.63 -9.34
N CYS A 143 -2.50 6.82 -9.41
CA CYS A 143 -1.54 5.82 -9.90
C CYS A 143 -0.94 5.15 -8.66
N HIS A 144 -0.86 3.82 -8.64
CA HIS A 144 -0.27 3.08 -7.52
C HIS A 144 1.26 3.23 -7.49
N GLY A 145 1.91 3.16 -8.65
CA GLY A 145 3.33 3.41 -8.84
C GLY A 145 4.27 2.34 -8.26
N ASP A 146 3.72 1.21 -7.82
CA ASP A 146 4.49 0.07 -7.29
C ASP A 146 3.73 -1.27 -7.49
N PRO A 147 3.42 -1.66 -8.75
CA PRO A 147 2.50 -2.74 -9.08
C PRO A 147 3.14 -4.14 -8.95
N TYR A 148 3.86 -4.42 -7.86
CA TYR A 148 4.55 -5.69 -7.62
C TYR A 148 3.70 -6.68 -6.81
N PRO A 149 3.97 -8.00 -6.92
CA PRO A 149 3.18 -9.04 -6.25
C PRO A 149 3.01 -8.85 -4.73
N ARG A 150 3.98 -8.22 -4.06
CA ARG A 150 3.92 -7.93 -2.61
C ARG A 150 2.74 -7.03 -2.23
N ASN A 151 2.28 -6.19 -3.16
CA ASN A 151 1.19 -5.23 -2.97
C ASN A 151 -0.16 -5.74 -3.51
N MET A 152 -0.17 -6.96 -4.06
CA MET A 152 -1.36 -7.63 -4.56
C MET A 152 -1.76 -8.74 -3.59
N ALA A 153 -2.72 -8.43 -2.73
CA ALA A 153 -3.07 -9.29 -1.61
C ALA A 153 -4.29 -10.17 -1.90
N VAL A 154 -4.26 -11.38 -1.33
CA VAL A 154 -5.33 -12.37 -1.33
C VAL A 154 -5.60 -12.77 0.12
N GLN A 155 -6.86 -12.80 0.52
CA GLN A 155 -7.31 -13.42 1.76
C GLN A 155 -7.89 -14.80 1.43
N PRO A 156 -7.18 -15.92 1.69
CA PRO A 156 -7.58 -17.23 1.21
C PRO A 156 -8.94 -17.70 1.73
N GLU A 157 -9.26 -17.38 2.99
CA GLU A 157 -10.50 -17.81 3.65
C GLU A 157 -11.76 -17.22 3.00
N THR A 158 -11.70 -15.96 2.57
CA THR A 158 -12.84 -15.24 2.00
C THR A 158 -12.79 -15.16 0.48
N GLY A 159 -11.62 -15.40 -0.12
CA GLY A 159 -11.36 -15.17 -1.53
C GLY A 159 -11.18 -13.69 -1.89
N ARG A 160 -11.24 -12.76 -0.92
CA ARG A 160 -11.05 -11.32 -1.14
C ARG A 160 -9.67 -11.07 -1.76
N VAL A 161 -9.65 -10.25 -2.81
CA VAL A 161 -8.42 -9.71 -3.40
C VAL A 161 -8.40 -8.20 -3.23
N LEU A 162 -7.22 -7.64 -3.01
CA LEU A 162 -7.07 -6.22 -2.75
C LEU A 162 -5.68 -5.73 -3.15
N TRP A 163 -5.62 -4.43 -3.45
CA TRP A 163 -4.37 -3.69 -3.57
C TRP A 163 -4.05 -3.01 -2.23
N ILE A 164 -2.78 -3.05 -1.85
CA ILE A 164 -2.26 -2.48 -0.59
C ILE A 164 -0.99 -1.69 -0.86
N ASP A 165 -0.55 -0.94 0.15
CA ASP A 165 0.74 -0.23 0.15
C ASP A 165 0.84 0.87 -0.91
N PHE A 166 0.18 2.01 -0.63
CA PHE A 166 0.12 3.15 -1.55
C PHE A 166 1.20 4.20 -1.27
N ASP A 167 2.34 3.82 -0.69
CA ASP A 167 3.41 4.75 -0.33
C ASP A 167 4.21 5.30 -1.52
N HIS A 168 4.10 4.68 -2.68
CA HIS A 168 4.59 5.21 -3.96
C HIS A 168 3.52 5.93 -4.79
N ALA A 169 2.27 5.91 -4.33
CA ALA A 169 1.13 6.33 -5.12
C ALA A 169 1.15 7.83 -5.45
N GLN A 170 0.64 8.16 -6.64
CA GLN A 170 0.47 9.53 -7.09
C GLN A 170 -1.01 9.83 -7.24
N THR A 171 -1.49 10.77 -6.43
CA THR A 171 -2.90 11.17 -6.42
C THR A 171 -3.06 12.50 -7.18
N PHE A 172 -3.69 12.47 -8.36
CA PHE A 172 -3.75 13.64 -9.25
C PHE A 172 -4.92 14.57 -8.93
N PRO A 173 -4.90 15.86 -9.28
CA PRO A 173 -6.07 16.73 -9.12
C PRO A 173 -7.30 16.20 -9.87
N VAL A 174 -8.50 16.52 -9.38
CA VAL A 174 -9.73 16.24 -10.12
C VAL A 174 -9.74 17.09 -11.39
N GLY A 175 -9.74 16.44 -12.55
CA GLY A 175 -9.71 17.10 -13.85
C GLY A 175 -8.88 16.34 -14.88
N PRO A 176 -8.54 16.99 -16.01
CA PRO A 176 -7.67 16.38 -17.02
C PRO A 176 -6.30 16.06 -16.44
N ILE A 177 -5.85 14.82 -16.63
CA ILE A 177 -4.47 14.40 -16.36
C ILE A 177 -3.60 14.63 -17.59
N THR A 178 -2.31 14.87 -17.36
CA THR A 178 -1.31 14.98 -18.42
C THR A 178 -1.05 13.63 -19.09
N GLU A 179 -0.50 13.64 -20.30
CA GLU A 179 -0.08 12.41 -20.99
C GLU A 179 0.93 11.60 -20.16
N ARG A 180 1.84 12.27 -19.46
CA ARG A 180 2.80 11.61 -18.56
C ARG A 180 2.10 10.87 -17.41
N GLN A 181 1.13 11.51 -16.77
CA GLN A 181 0.38 10.91 -15.67
C GLN A 181 -0.48 9.74 -16.13
N ARG A 182 -1.05 9.85 -17.34
CA ARG A 182 -1.74 8.74 -18.00
C ARG A 182 -0.78 7.58 -18.26
N GLY A 183 0.41 7.86 -18.79
CA GLY A 183 1.46 6.87 -19.02
C GLY A 183 1.81 6.09 -17.75
N TRP A 184 1.92 6.75 -16.59
CA TRP A 184 2.17 6.04 -15.33
C TRP A 184 1.06 5.06 -14.92
N MET A 185 -0.22 5.41 -15.13
CA MET A 185 -1.33 4.49 -14.90
C MET A 185 -1.37 3.34 -15.92
N GLU A 186 -0.99 3.63 -17.16
CA GLU A 186 -0.85 2.60 -18.20
C GLU A 186 0.28 1.62 -17.83
N ASP A 187 1.42 2.12 -17.36
CA ASP A 187 2.53 1.31 -16.87
C ASP A 187 2.11 0.41 -15.71
N ASP A 188 1.39 0.93 -14.70
CA ASP A 188 0.83 0.14 -13.60
C ASP A 188 -0.01 -1.04 -14.12
N THR A 189 -0.88 -0.77 -15.09
CA THR A 189 -1.77 -1.78 -15.68
C THR A 189 -0.99 -2.81 -16.48
N LEU A 190 -0.03 -2.38 -17.30
CA LEU A 190 0.78 -3.25 -18.15
C LEU A 190 1.68 -4.18 -17.31
N MET A 191 2.32 -3.65 -16.27
CA MET A 191 3.14 -4.44 -15.35
C MET A 191 2.31 -5.50 -14.62
N ALA A 192 1.13 -5.13 -14.11
CA ALA A 192 0.24 -6.09 -13.47
C ALA A 192 -0.24 -7.18 -14.45
N ALA A 193 -0.62 -6.79 -15.68
CA ALA A 193 -1.06 -7.73 -16.71
C ALA A 193 0.04 -8.71 -17.11
N GLU A 194 1.26 -8.23 -17.35
CA GLU A 194 2.41 -9.07 -17.70
C GLU A 194 2.72 -10.07 -16.58
N LEU A 195 2.75 -9.62 -15.32
CA LEU A 195 2.91 -10.49 -14.17
C LEU A 195 1.89 -11.64 -14.19
N PHE A 196 0.61 -11.34 -14.42
CA PHE A 196 -0.44 -12.36 -14.42
C PHE A 196 -0.34 -13.31 -15.61
N GLU A 197 0.10 -12.85 -16.78
CA GLU A 197 0.42 -13.73 -17.91
C GLU A 197 1.58 -14.68 -17.58
N PHE A 198 2.62 -14.16 -16.90
CA PHE A 198 3.76 -14.97 -16.47
C PHE A 198 3.36 -15.99 -15.40
N LEU A 199 2.56 -15.59 -14.41
CA LEU A 199 2.02 -16.53 -13.43
C LEU A 199 1.14 -17.60 -14.07
N ALA A 200 0.34 -17.26 -15.09
CA ALA A 200 -0.45 -18.25 -15.83
C ALA A 200 0.44 -19.31 -16.52
N LYS A 201 1.57 -18.90 -17.08
CA LYS A 201 2.58 -19.80 -17.67
C LYS A 201 3.26 -20.65 -16.59
N ASP A 202 3.67 -20.03 -15.50
CA ASP A 202 4.38 -20.68 -14.40
C ASP A 202 3.49 -21.71 -13.68
N VAL A 203 2.19 -21.45 -13.53
CA VAL A 203 1.24 -22.43 -12.97
C VAL A 203 1.16 -23.69 -13.84
N LYS A 204 1.16 -23.54 -15.18
CA LYS A 204 1.19 -24.69 -16.10
C LYS A 204 2.50 -25.47 -16.00
N LEU A 205 3.61 -24.79 -15.70
CA LEU A 205 4.92 -25.42 -15.47
C LEU A 205 5.08 -26.03 -14.08
N GLY A 206 4.27 -25.61 -13.10
CA GLY A 206 4.37 -26.02 -11.70
C GLY A 206 5.57 -25.41 -10.95
N LYS A 207 6.23 -24.39 -11.53
CA LYS A 207 7.36 -23.69 -10.91
C LYS A 207 7.40 -22.23 -11.35
N LEU A 208 7.95 -21.37 -10.48
CA LEU A 208 8.16 -19.95 -10.78
C LEU A 208 9.39 -19.81 -11.70
N GLU A 209 9.19 -19.31 -12.91
CA GLU A 209 10.23 -19.18 -13.93
C GLU A 209 10.12 -17.85 -14.66
N HIS A 210 8.97 -17.57 -15.27
CA HIS A 210 8.73 -16.33 -16.01
C HIS A 210 8.51 -15.15 -15.07
N ALA A 211 7.73 -15.33 -14.00
CA ALA A 211 7.43 -14.26 -13.05
C ALA A 211 8.54 -14.03 -12.03
N TRP A 212 9.63 -14.81 -12.06
CA TRP A 212 10.68 -14.79 -11.03
C TRP A 212 11.25 -13.38 -10.76
N GLY A 213 11.48 -12.59 -11.82
CA GLY A 213 12.01 -11.22 -11.69
C GLY A 213 11.13 -10.29 -10.85
N TYR A 214 9.81 -10.45 -10.93
CA TYR A 214 8.86 -9.65 -10.16
C TYR A 214 8.89 -9.93 -8.65
N TYR A 215 9.40 -11.10 -8.24
CA TYR A 215 9.46 -11.50 -6.81
C TYR A 215 10.82 -11.33 -6.16
N TYR A 216 11.90 -11.26 -6.94
CA TYR A 216 13.25 -11.36 -6.40
C TYR A 216 14.28 -10.41 -7.02
N HIS A 217 13.96 -9.75 -8.13
CA HIS A 217 14.91 -8.85 -8.79
C HIS A 217 14.48 -7.39 -8.71
N PHE A 218 13.20 -7.13 -8.87
CA PHE A 218 12.62 -5.79 -8.88
C PHE A 218 11.81 -5.47 -7.60
N SER A 219 11.78 -6.44 -6.67
CA SER A 219 10.96 -6.42 -5.47
C SER A 219 11.64 -5.81 -4.26
#